data_AF-A0A7S1I091-F1
#
_entry.id   AF-A0A7S1I091-F1
#
_cell.length_a   1.000
_cell.length_b   1.000
_cell.length_c   1.000
_cell.angle_alpha   90.00
_cell.angle_beta   90.00
_cell.angle_gamma   90.00
#
_symmetry.space_group_name_H-M   'P 1'
#
loop_
_entity.id
_entity.type
_entity.pdbx_description
1 polymer ?
#
loop_
_entity_poly.entity_id
_entity_poly.type
_entity_poly.pdbx_seq_one_letter_code
_entity_poly.pdbx_strand_id
1 'polypeptide(L)'
;DKAMRIVQGARRCLEDEYARHVRNRLQLHPQGELTQQLVEMYGQREATGLHTQHPVWSSIYYAMRCGKYDLAAKCAKENPGVVPTVLQEELSNYAKATCRQTREASNNLKTEWRGGKAASSDPYEVAVYSILIGTKEGHSRMGDVIRVGQDFLWIMLCLVKTVDHGPDTAAEPHRSLKYLHTELAEHQVNLRGSEDRLLWFKSLLYTGQFGPALAHLMTEIHGFQVEAVHFAIALHSHKILEEAEPGDSLLKDGKVNLTMIVHEYTKYLTTSDPKDAVAYLQLLRNDKVMSDCLAKLAVDSSLQQELFPVGKNGQAREGCVAALLGARALTIAAAAADRAHDQGKYPEMVHLALAAVELSKEFDREDRQRDRTTVYVERILVRVNDLLAGVLRVSSPNRFEYRDGLAGKINDVFMEL
;
A
#
# COMPACT_ATOMS: atom_id res chain seq x y z
N ASP A 1 -2.69 13.56 -13.77
CA ASP A 1 -3.19 12.18 -13.66
C ASP A 1 -2.33 11.39 -12.66
N LYS A 2 -2.95 10.89 -11.58
CA LYS A 2 -2.28 10.14 -10.49
C LYS A 2 -1.83 8.76 -10.94
N ALA A 3 -2.63 8.10 -11.79
CA ALA A 3 -2.34 6.77 -12.31
C ALA A 3 -1.07 6.77 -13.17
N MET A 4 -0.91 7.79 -14.03
CA MET A 4 0.28 7.89 -14.86
C MET A 4 1.56 8.14 -14.06
N ARG A 5 1.48 8.88 -12.94
CA ARG A 5 2.62 9.06 -12.04
C ARG A 5 3.07 7.74 -11.41
N ILE A 6 2.12 6.86 -11.06
CA ILE A 6 2.41 5.51 -10.55
C ILE A 6 3.14 4.69 -11.62
N VAL A 7 2.60 4.65 -12.84
CA VAL A 7 3.20 3.92 -13.98
C VAL A 7 4.62 4.42 -14.27
N GLN A 8 4.83 5.74 -14.32
CA GLN A 8 6.16 6.32 -14.54
C GLN A 8 7.13 6.01 -13.41
N GLY A 9 6.67 6.04 -12.15
CA GLY A 9 7.47 5.68 -10.98
C GLY A 9 7.86 4.21 -11.00
N ALA A 10 6.90 3.32 -11.29
CA ALA A 10 7.14 1.89 -11.43
C ALA A 10 8.15 1.57 -12.55
N ARG A 11 8.00 2.22 -13.71
CA ARG A 11 8.92 2.06 -14.83
C ARG A 11 10.35 2.45 -14.43
N ARG A 12 10.53 3.61 -13.78
CA ARG A 12 11.85 4.05 -13.27
C ARG A 12 12.44 3.05 -12.26
N CYS A 13 11.61 2.51 -11.37
CA CYS A 13 12.06 1.50 -10.40
C CYS A 13 12.63 0.26 -11.09
N LEU A 14 11.93 -0.27 -12.10
CA LEU A 14 12.39 -1.42 -12.89
C LEU A 14 13.63 -1.10 -13.72
N GLU A 15 13.74 0.13 -14.24
CA GLU A 15 14.92 0.61 -14.97
C GLU A 15 16.14 0.70 -14.05
N ASP A 16 15.99 1.26 -12.85
CA ASP A 16 17.07 1.39 -11.86
C ASP A 16 17.49 0.03 -11.29
N GLU A 17 16.55 -0.89 -11.08
CA GLU A 17 16.84 -2.27 -10.70
C GLU A 17 17.67 -2.98 -11.77
N TYR A 18 17.29 -2.83 -13.03
CA TYR A 18 18.03 -3.44 -14.14
C TYR A 18 19.39 -2.78 -14.36
N ALA A 19 19.50 -1.47 -14.25
CA ALA A 19 20.78 -0.78 -14.29
C ALA A 19 21.74 -1.29 -13.20
N ARG A 20 21.23 -1.52 -11.98
CA ARG A 20 22.02 -2.17 -10.91
C ARG A 20 22.42 -3.60 -11.27
N HIS A 21 21.50 -4.39 -11.85
CA HIS A 21 21.81 -5.72 -12.33
C HIS A 21 22.95 -5.71 -13.37
N VAL A 22 22.88 -4.83 -14.37
CA VAL A 22 23.92 -4.68 -15.39
C VAL A 22 25.26 -4.28 -14.76
N ARG A 23 25.28 -3.29 -13.84
CA ARG A 23 26.51 -2.91 -13.12
C ARG A 23 27.14 -4.10 -12.40
N ASN A 24 26.34 -4.89 -11.70
CA ASN A 24 26.81 -6.08 -10.98
C ASN A 24 27.37 -7.13 -11.95
N ARG A 25 26.70 -7.37 -13.09
CA ARG A 25 27.15 -8.31 -14.13
C ARG A 25 28.45 -7.88 -14.80
N LEU A 26 28.66 -6.57 -14.93
CA LEU A 26 29.88 -5.95 -15.45
C LEU A 26 30.96 -5.73 -14.36
N GLN A 27 30.70 -6.17 -13.11
CA GLN A 27 31.61 -6.00 -11.97
C GLN A 27 32.02 -4.54 -11.72
N LEU A 28 31.11 -3.61 -12.00
CA LEU A 28 31.31 -2.19 -11.75
C LEU A 28 31.07 -1.88 -10.27
N HIS A 29 31.73 -0.84 -9.76
CA HIS A 29 31.43 -0.28 -8.44
C HIS A 29 29.92 0.08 -8.35
N PRO A 30 29.26 -0.01 -7.18
CA PRO A 30 27.82 0.30 -7.06
C PRO A 30 27.42 1.70 -7.54
N GLN A 31 28.35 2.66 -7.46
CA GLN A 31 28.20 4.04 -7.95
C GLN A 31 28.79 4.28 -9.35
N GLY A 32 29.30 3.23 -10.01
CA GLY A 32 29.85 3.31 -11.36
C GLY A 32 28.80 3.72 -12.38
N GLU A 33 29.13 4.71 -13.20
CA GLU A 33 28.26 5.15 -14.28
C GLU A 33 28.25 4.13 -15.42
N LEU A 34 27.06 3.81 -15.93
CA LEU A 34 26.92 3.02 -17.16
C LEU A 34 27.22 3.95 -18.33
N THR A 35 28.41 3.80 -18.92
CA THR A 35 28.79 4.52 -20.14
C THR A 35 28.19 3.85 -21.37
N GLN A 36 28.15 4.55 -22.49
CA GLN A 36 27.70 4.01 -23.77
C GLN A 36 28.41 2.70 -24.14
N GLN A 37 29.75 2.67 -24.04
CA GLN A 37 30.57 1.49 -24.37
C GLN A 37 30.19 0.26 -23.52
N LEU A 38 29.86 0.48 -22.24
CA LEU A 38 29.47 -0.60 -21.33
C LEU A 38 28.09 -1.17 -21.70
N VAL A 39 27.15 -0.31 -22.08
CA VAL A 39 25.82 -0.72 -22.53
C VAL A 39 25.88 -1.45 -23.87
N GLU A 40 26.70 -0.96 -24.82
CA GLU A 40 26.94 -1.61 -26.10
C GLU A 40 27.56 -3.00 -25.92
N MET A 41 28.62 -3.10 -25.10
CA MET A 41 29.25 -4.37 -24.76
C MET A 41 28.24 -5.35 -24.15
N TYR A 42 27.46 -4.89 -23.16
CA TYR A 42 26.43 -5.72 -22.53
C TYR A 42 25.36 -6.15 -23.53
N GLY A 43 24.86 -5.23 -24.36
CA GLY A 43 23.81 -5.52 -25.33
C GLY A 43 24.26 -6.48 -26.42
N GLN A 44 25.51 -6.40 -26.87
CA GLN A 44 26.09 -7.38 -27.80
C GLN A 44 26.19 -8.76 -27.16
N ARG A 45 26.66 -8.84 -25.90
CA ARG A 45 26.75 -10.09 -25.16
C ARG A 45 25.39 -10.73 -24.94
N GLU A 46 24.37 -9.95 -24.60
CA GLU A 46 23.02 -10.49 -24.38
C GLU A 46 22.28 -10.76 -25.69
N ALA A 47 22.66 -10.14 -26.81
CA ALA A 47 22.10 -10.45 -28.12
C ALA A 47 22.63 -11.77 -28.72
N THR A 48 23.63 -12.42 -28.10
CA THR A 48 24.17 -13.68 -28.63
C THR A 48 23.08 -14.76 -28.68
N GLY A 49 22.87 -15.33 -29.88
CA GLY A 49 21.84 -16.35 -30.12
C GLY A 49 20.51 -15.79 -30.65
N LEU A 50 20.35 -14.46 -30.74
CA LEU A 50 19.24 -13.82 -31.44
C LEU A 50 19.71 -13.32 -32.81
N HIS A 51 18.84 -13.38 -33.81
CA HIS A 51 19.11 -12.83 -35.14
C HIS A 51 19.03 -11.30 -35.11
N THR A 52 20.06 -10.63 -34.60
CA THR A 52 20.22 -9.18 -34.76
C THR A 52 20.95 -8.87 -36.06
N GLN A 53 20.33 -8.06 -36.92
CA GLN A 53 20.98 -7.63 -38.17
C GLN A 53 22.02 -6.55 -37.88
N HIS A 54 21.76 -5.72 -36.87
CA HIS A 54 22.63 -4.62 -36.47
C HIS A 54 22.72 -4.50 -34.95
N PRO A 55 23.92 -4.65 -34.34
CA PRO A 55 24.11 -4.58 -32.88
C PRO A 55 23.68 -3.27 -32.20
N VAL A 56 23.47 -2.21 -32.99
CA VAL A 56 22.96 -0.94 -32.48
C VAL A 56 21.57 -1.11 -31.85
N TRP A 57 20.73 -2.02 -32.34
CA TRP A 57 19.38 -2.21 -31.83
C TRP A 57 19.37 -2.77 -30.40
N SER A 58 20.21 -3.78 -30.12
CA SER A 58 20.35 -4.30 -28.76
C SER A 58 20.95 -3.24 -27.83
N SER A 59 21.90 -2.45 -28.32
CA SER A 59 22.51 -1.35 -27.56
C SER A 59 21.48 -0.28 -27.17
N ILE A 60 20.62 0.14 -28.11
CA ILE A 60 19.51 1.08 -27.85
C ILE A 60 18.52 0.46 -26.87
N TYR A 61 18.10 -0.79 -27.07
CA TYR A 61 17.15 -1.47 -26.20
C TYR A 61 17.65 -1.56 -24.74
N TYR A 62 18.89 -2.03 -24.52
CA TYR A 62 19.42 -2.16 -23.17
C TYR A 62 19.73 -0.82 -22.51
N ALA A 63 20.07 0.22 -23.28
CA ALA A 63 20.13 1.58 -22.77
C ALA A 63 18.77 2.04 -22.24
N MET A 64 17.70 1.82 -23.01
CA MET A 64 16.32 2.11 -22.57
C MET A 64 15.91 1.28 -21.36
N ARG A 65 16.23 -0.02 -21.34
CA ARG A 65 15.93 -0.93 -20.23
C ARG A 65 16.61 -0.53 -18.91
N CYS A 66 17.76 0.15 -18.99
CA CYS A 66 18.48 0.75 -17.87
C CYS A 66 18.03 2.19 -17.52
N GLY A 67 17.01 2.72 -18.19
CA GLY A 67 16.57 4.12 -18.02
C GLY A 67 17.55 5.16 -18.57
N LYS A 68 18.56 4.74 -19.34
CA LYS A 68 19.60 5.60 -19.96
C LYS A 68 19.20 6.04 -21.35
N TYR A 69 18.09 6.79 -21.42
CA TYR A 69 17.48 7.24 -22.67
C TYR A 69 18.36 8.22 -23.46
N ASP A 70 19.16 9.01 -22.75
CA ASP A 70 20.23 9.85 -23.27
C ASP A 70 21.28 9.05 -24.05
N LEU A 71 21.72 7.91 -23.51
CA LEU A 71 22.62 7.01 -24.21
C LEU A 71 21.95 6.35 -25.41
N ALA A 72 20.69 5.92 -25.26
CA ALA A 72 19.91 5.36 -26.37
C ALA A 72 19.80 6.33 -27.55
N ALA A 73 19.50 7.60 -27.27
CA ALA A 73 19.44 8.65 -28.28
C ALA A 73 20.81 8.94 -28.92
N LYS A 74 21.90 8.84 -28.15
CA LYS A 74 23.26 8.99 -28.66
C LYS A 74 23.64 7.85 -29.62
N CYS A 75 23.40 6.59 -29.23
CA CYS A 75 23.64 5.42 -30.07
C CYS A 75 22.89 5.52 -31.40
N ALA A 76 21.64 6.01 -31.37
CA ALA A 76 20.84 6.21 -32.58
C ALA A 76 21.45 7.25 -33.53
N LYS A 77 21.90 8.40 -33.00
CA LYS A 77 22.49 9.48 -33.81
C LYS A 77 23.83 9.13 -34.45
N GLU A 78 24.61 8.27 -33.80
CA GLU A 78 25.89 7.82 -34.32
C GLU A 78 25.74 6.77 -35.44
N ASN A 79 24.53 6.24 -35.64
CA ASN A 79 24.23 5.20 -36.63
C ASN A 79 23.13 5.60 -37.64
N PRO A 80 23.24 6.74 -38.35
CA PRO A 80 22.18 7.25 -39.22
C PRO A 80 21.90 6.38 -40.45
N GLY A 81 22.85 5.51 -40.85
CA GLY A 81 22.65 4.57 -41.95
C GLY A 81 21.78 3.37 -41.60
N VAL A 82 21.58 3.09 -40.30
CA VAL A 82 20.79 1.96 -39.81
C VAL A 82 19.52 2.45 -39.11
N VAL A 83 19.64 3.51 -38.30
CA VAL A 83 18.54 4.04 -37.49
C VAL A 83 17.91 5.25 -38.22
N PRO A 84 16.63 5.20 -38.59
CA PRO A 84 15.98 6.29 -39.32
C PRO A 84 15.89 7.59 -38.52
N THR A 85 15.96 8.73 -39.21
CA THR A 85 15.98 10.07 -38.60
C THR A 85 14.78 10.32 -37.68
N VAL A 86 13.58 9.88 -38.08
CA VAL A 86 12.35 10.02 -37.27
C VAL A 86 12.51 9.33 -35.91
N LEU A 87 13.13 8.15 -35.88
CA LEU A 87 13.39 7.41 -34.63
C LEU A 87 14.46 8.08 -33.77
N GLN A 88 15.50 8.66 -34.38
CA GLN A 88 16.55 9.40 -33.67
C GLN A 88 15.98 10.65 -32.96
N GLU A 89 15.08 11.36 -33.64
CA GLU A 89 14.36 12.51 -33.10
C GLU A 89 13.46 12.10 -31.94
N GLU A 90 12.70 11.01 -32.10
CA GLU A 90 11.83 10.53 -31.03
C GLU A 90 12.62 10.07 -29.80
N LEU A 91 13.71 9.32 -29.97
CA LEU A 91 14.56 8.93 -28.85
C LEU A 91 15.13 10.16 -28.12
N SER A 92 15.51 11.20 -28.87
CA SER A 92 15.96 12.47 -28.30
C SER A 92 14.85 13.19 -27.52
N ASN A 93 13.61 13.14 -27.99
CA ASN A 93 12.46 13.71 -27.30
C ASN A 93 12.12 12.90 -26.05
N TYR A 94 12.16 11.57 -26.15
CA TYR A 94 11.92 10.64 -25.07
C TYR A 94 12.93 10.83 -23.92
N ALA A 95 14.21 11.08 -24.24
CA ALA A 95 15.26 11.35 -23.27
C ALA A 95 15.06 12.67 -22.48
N LYS A 96 14.39 13.67 -23.05
CA LYS A 96 14.14 14.98 -22.40
C LYS A 96 13.02 14.97 -21.36
N ALA A 97 12.49 13.80 -21.01
CA ALA A 97 11.68 13.55 -19.82
C ALA A 97 10.28 14.20 -19.76
N THR A 98 9.64 14.51 -20.88
CA THR A 98 8.18 14.43 -20.97
C THR A 98 7.85 13.23 -21.82
N CYS A 99 7.48 12.09 -21.23
CA CYS A 99 6.89 10.92 -21.93
C CYS A 99 5.55 11.23 -22.64
N ARG A 100 5.39 12.46 -23.08
CA ARG A 100 4.33 13.05 -23.85
C ARG A 100 4.86 13.13 -25.27
N GLN A 101 4.66 12.03 -25.98
CA GLN A 101 4.87 11.98 -27.42
C GLN A 101 3.83 12.91 -28.06
N THR A 102 4.27 13.79 -28.98
CA THR A 102 3.32 14.59 -29.75
C THR A 102 2.55 13.67 -30.71
N ARG A 103 1.31 14.03 -31.04
CA ARG A 103 0.49 13.24 -31.97
C ARG A 103 1.18 13.08 -33.33
N GLU A 104 1.86 14.14 -33.78
CA GLU A 104 2.64 14.15 -35.02
C GLU A 104 3.80 13.15 -34.97
N ALA A 105 4.63 13.18 -33.92
CA ALA A 105 5.73 12.23 -33.77
C ALA A 105 5.22 10.78 -33.71
N SER A 106 4.11 10.53 -33.00
CA SER A 106 3.47 9.21 -32.96
C SER A 106 3.02 8.74 -34.35
N ASN A 107 2.40 9.62 -35.14
CA ASN A 107 1.90 9.27 -36.47
C ASN A 107 3.04 9.01 -37.47
N ASN A 108 4.12 9.79 -37.40
CA ASN A 108 5.29 9.60 -38.25
C ASN A 108 5.93 8.23 -37.99
N LEU A 109 6.13 7.87 -36.71
CA LEU A 109 6.65 6.56 -36.33
C LEU A 109 5.73 5.41 -36.75
N LYS A 110 4.41 5.56 -36.59
CA LYS A 110 3.43 4.54 -37.03
C LYS A 110 3.47 4.35 -38.55
N THR A 111 3.63 5.43 -39.29
CA THR A 111 3.69 5.39 -40.77
C THR A 111 4.93 4.63 -41.22
N GLU A 112 6.08 4.95 -40.63
CA GLU A 112 7.33 4.23 -40.87
C GLU A 112 7.26 2.76 -40.46
N TRP A 113 6.66 2.48 -39.30
CA TRP A 113 6.44 1.14 -38.79
C TRP A 113 5.63 0.26 -39.76
N ARG A 114 4.52 0.80 -40.26
CA ARG A 114 3.64 0.15 -41.25
C ARG A 114 4.28 0.04 -42.64
N GLY A 115 5.26 0.89 -42.95
CA GLY A 115 6.02 0.88 -44.20
C GLY A 115 6.98 -0.30 -44.38
N GLY A 116 6.98 -1.29 -43.48
CA GLY A 116 7.74 -2.54 -43.62
C GLY A 116 8.57 -2.93 -42.40
N LYS A 117 8.71 -2.05 -41.40
CA LYS A 117 9.48 -2.34 -40.17
C LYS A 117 8.78 -3.31 -39.23
N ALA A 118 7.45 -3.39 -39.28
CA ALA A 118 6.68 -4.42 -38.57
C ALA A 118 7.07 -5.86 -38.97
N ALA A 119 7.67 -6.05 -40.15
CA ALA A 119 8.16 -7.32 -40.63
C ALA A 119 9.67 -7.53 -40.38
N SER A 120 10.37 -6.63 -39.68
CA SER A 120 11.81 -6.75 -39.39
C SER A 120 12.13 -8.01 -38.61
N SER A 121 13.17 -8.75 -39.05
CA SER A 121 13.61 -9.96 -38.36
C SER A 121 14.42 -9.66 -37.09
N ASP A 122 14.80 -8.41 -36.83
CA ASP A 122 15.56 -8.03 -35.64
C ASP A 122 14.60 -7.80 -34.44
N PRO A 123 14.63 -8.65 -33.41
CA PRO A 123 13.69 -8.56 -32.29
C PRO A 123 13.92 -7.31 -31.42
N TYR A 124 15.14 -6.77 -31.39
CA TYR A 124 15.44 -5.54 -30.64
C TYR A 124 14.92 -4.31 -31.38
N GLU A 125 15.00 -4.28 -32.72
CA GLU A 125 14.37 -3.22 -33.53
C GLU A 125 12.86 -3.19 -33.26
N VAL A 126 12.20 -4.36 -33.37
CA VAL A 126 10.77 -4.51 -33.09
C VAL A 126 10.43 -3.96 -31.69
N ALA A 127 11.17 -4.39 -30.66
CA ALA A 127 10.92 -3.95 -29.29
C ALA A 127 11.07 -2.43 -29.10
N VAL A 128 12.11 -1.82 -29.69
CA VAL A 128 12.34 -0.35 -29.60
C VAL A 128 11.18 0.41 -30.25
N TYR A 129 10.75 0.04 -31.46
CA TYR A 129 9.60 0.66 -32.11
C TYR A 129 8.32 0.44 -31.31
N SER A 130 8.06 -0.79 -30.84
CA SER A 130 6.89 -1.11 -30.01
C SER A 130 6.80 -0.26 -28.76
N ILE A 131 7.92 -0.05 -28.06
CA ILE A 131 8.00 0.78 -26.85
C ILE A 131 7.75 2.27 -27.17
N LEU A 132 8.39 2.81 -28.21
CA LEU A 132 8.28 4.23 -28.55
C LEU A 132 6.89 4.57 -29.08
N ILE A 133 6.34 3.72 -29.95
CA ILE A 133 4.97 3.87 -30.45
C ILE A 133 3.98 3.59 -29.31
N GLY A 134 4.24 2.60 -28.46
CA GLY A 134 3.24 2.02 -27.57
C GLY A 134 2.28 1.12 -28.34
N THR A 135 2.80 0.16 -29.12
CA THR A 135 2.02 -0.83 -29.88
C THR A 135 2.42 -2.26 -29.50
N LYS A 136 1.49 -3.19 -29.66
CA LYS A 136 1.72 -4.64 -29.57
C LYS A 136 1.86 -5.33 -30.92
N GLU A 137 1.80 -4.59 -32.02
CA GLU A 137 2.12 -5.15 -33.33
C GLU A 137 3.54 -5.74 -33.29
N GLY A 138 3.69 -7.02 -33.67
CA GLY A 138 4.96 -7.75 -33.56
C GLY A 138 5.26 -8.41 -32.21
N HIS A 139 4.27 -8.51 -31.29
CA HIS A 139 4.45 -9.06 -29.93
C HIS A 139 5.14 -10.43 -29.89
N SER A 140 4.88 -11.31 -30.87
CA SER A 140 5.52 -12.63 -30.94
C SER A 140 7.04 -12.55 -31.01
N ARG A 141 7.60 -11.54 -31.71
CA ARG A 141 9.05 -11.29 -31.81
C ARG A 141 9.59 -10.51 -30.62
N MET A 142 8.74 -9.69 -29.98
CA MET A 142 9.09 -9.07 -28.71
C MET A 142 9.23 -10.11 -27.58
N GLY A 143 8.61 -11.28 -27.73
CA GLY A 143 8.86 -12.44 -26.88
C GLY A 143 10.33 -12.84 -26.82
N ASP A 144 11.08 -12.67 -27.91
CA ASP A 144 12.49 -13.05 -27.99
C ASP A 144 13.41 -12.16 -27.12
N VAL A 145 13.00 -10.91 -26.85
CA VAL A 145 13.74 -10.01 -25.96
C VAL A 145 13.31 -10.14 -24.48
N ILE A 146 12.17 -10.76 -24.21
CA ILE A 146 11.65 -10.97 -22.85
C ILE A 146 12.34 -12.21 -22.27
N ARG A 147 13.31 -11.99 -21.39
CA ARG A 147 14.07 -13.09 -20.75
C ARG A 147 13.48 -13.50 -19.41
N VAL A 148 12.99 -12.53 -18.65
CA VAL A 148 12.39 -12.75 -17.33
C VAL A 148 11.07 -11.99 -17.20
N GLY A 149 10.23 -12.40 -16.24
CA GLY A 149 8.94 -11.75 -16.02
C GLY A 149 9.02 -10.25 -15.67
N GLN A 150 10.15 -9.77 -15.13
CA GLN A 150 10.36 -8.33 -14.92
C GLN A 150 10.50 -7.56 -16.25
N ASP A 151 11.08 -8.17 -17.29
CA ASP A 151 11.20 -7.53 -18.61
C ASP A 151 9.83 -7.39 -19.26
N PHE A 152 9.00 -8.43 -19.16
CA PHE A 152 7.59 -8.36 -19.57
C PHE A 152 6.87 -7.20 -18.88
N LEU A 153 6.99 -7.11 -17.55
CA LEU A 153 6.34 -6.04 -16.79
C LEU A 153 6.84 -4.64 -17.19
N TRP A 154 8.16 -4.46 -17.38
CA TRP A 154 8.73 -3.19 -17.81
C TRP A 154 8.24 -2.79 -19.20
N ILE A 155 8.24 -3.71 -20.18
CA ILE A 155 7.71 -3.46 -21.53
C ILE A 155 6.25 -3.04 -21.44
N MET A 156 5.44 -3.80 -20.71
CA MET A 156 4.01 -3.54 -20.58
C MET A 156 3.71 -2.17 -19.96
N LEU A 157 4.51 -1.73 -18.98
CA LEU A 157 4.45 -0.36 -18.44
C LEU A 157 4.88 0.70 -19.46
N CYS A 158 5.86 0.40 -20.32
CA CYS A 158 6.30 1.32 -21.38
C CYS A 158 5.23 1.56 -22.45
N LEU A 159 4.37 0.57 -22.70
CA LEU A 159 3.27 0.68 -23.67
C LEU A 159 2.14 1.60 -23.21
N VAL A 160 2.02 1.85 -21.90
CA VAL A 160 1.02 2.79 -21.37
C VAL A 160 1.43 4.22 -21.72
N LYS A 161 0.57 4.94 -22.44
CA LYS A 161 0.83 6.32 -22.91
C LYS A 161 -0.31 7.25 -22.50
N THR A 162 0.02 8.45 -22.05
CA THR A 162 -0.94 9.57 -22.00
C THR A 162 -0.93 10.27 -23.35
N VAL A 163 -1.90 9.96 -24.20
CA VAL A 163 -2.14 10.76 -25.40
C VAL A 163 -2.86 12.03 -24.95
N ASP A 164 -2.40 13.19 -25.43
CA ASP A 164 -3.14 14.43 -25.23
C ASP A 164 -4.57 14.27 -25.72
N HIS A 165 -5.51 14.53 -24.80
CA HIS A 165 -6.94 14.31 -24.94
C HIS A 165 -7.44 14.62 -26.36
N GLY A 166 -7.53 13.56 -27.15
CA GLY A 166 -8.17 13.52 -28.45
C GLY A 166 -9.08 12.30 -28.49
N PRO A 167 -10.10 12.29 -29.36
CA PRO A 167 -11.12 11.24 -29.42
C PRO A 167 -10.57 9.82 -29.74
N ASP A 168 -9.28 9.69 -30.07
CA ASP A 168 -8.63 8.44 -30.47
C ASP A 168 -8.29 7.46 -29.33
N THR A 169 -8.50 7.79 -28.04
CA THR A 169 -8.26 6.83 -26.95
C THR A 169 -9.10 5.55 -27.06
N ALA A 170 -10.23 5.59 -27.76
CA ALA A 170 -11.04 4.40 -28.06
C ALA A 170 -10.41 3.51 -29.15
N ALA A 171 -9.57 4.05 -30.03
CA ALA A 171 -8.95 3.32 -31.14
C ALA A 171 -7.69 2.52 -30.71
N GLU A 172 -7.07 2.87 -29.57
CA GLU A 172 -5.81 2.26 -29.11
C GLU A 172 -5.89 1.79 -27.65
N PRO A 173 -6.74 0.80 -27.34
CA PRO A 173 -7.01 0.36 -25.97
C PRO A 173 -5.76 -0.14 -25.25
N HIS A 174 -4.78 -0.68 -26.00
CA HIS A 174 -3.53 -1.23 -25.50
C HIS A 174 -2.62 -0.22 -24.79
N ARG A 175 -2.87 1.09 -24.98
CA ARG A 175 -2.12 2.18 -24.31
C ARG A 175 -2.70 2.56 -22.96
N SER A 176 -3.84 1.97 -22.58
CA SER A 176 -4.53 2.29 -21.34
C SER A 176 -4.04 1.42 -20.16
N LEU A 177 -4.03 2.01 -18.97
CA LEU A 177 -3.75 1.26 -17.74
C LEU A 177 -4.79 0.15 -17.49
N LYS A 178 -6.06 0.39 -17.86
CA LYS A 178 -7.12 -0.61 -17.73
C LYS A 178 -6.83 -1.86 -18.55
N TYR A 179 -6.38 -1.69 -19.79
CA TYR A 179 -6.00 -2.81 -20.64
C TYR A 179 -4.78 -3.54 -20.07
N LEU A 180 -3.79 -2.82 -19.54
CA LEU A 180 -2.66 -3.43 -18.84
C LEU A 180 -3.12 -4.32 -17.67
N HIS A 181 -4.12 -3.91 -16.90
CA HIS A 181 -4.68 -4.75 -15.83
C HIS A 181 -5.28 -6.05 -16.36
N THR A 182 -6.04 -5.99 -17.46
CA THR A 182 -6.59 -7.18 -18.13
C THR A 182 -5.49 -8.14 -18.59
N GLU A 183 -4.45 -7.61 -19.23
CA GLU A 183 -3.32 -8.39 -19.72
C GLU A 183 -2.53 -9.09 -18.61
N LEU A 184 -2.34 -8.42 -17.47
CA LEU A 184 -1.73 -9.02 -16.30
C LEU A 184 -2.56 -10.18 -15.75
N ALA A 185 -3.89 -10.06 -15.77
CA ALA A 185 -4.79 -11.13 -15.32
C ALA A 185 -4.68 -12.37 -16.22
N GLU A 186 -4.55 -12.18 -17.53
CA GLU A 186 -4.35 -13.29 -18.49
C GLU A 186 -3.01 -14.02 -18.26
N HIS A 187 -1.96 -13.29 -17.86
CA HIS A 187 -0.64 -13.85 -17.58
C HIS A 187 -0.43 -14.25 -16.11
N GLN A 188 -1.49 -14.19 -15.28
CA GLN A 188 -1.41 -14.39 -13.84
C GLN A 188 -0.76 -15.72 -13.44
N VAL A 189 -1.09 -16.82 -14.13
CA VAL A 189 -0.56 -18.16 -13.82
C VAL A 189 0.96 -18.19 -14.00
N ASN A 190 1.45 -17.64 -15.11
CA ASN A 190 2.88 -17.60 -15.42
C ASN A 190 3.63 -16.67 -14.46
N LEU A 191 3.06 -15.51 -14.14
CA LEU A 191 3.67 -14.55 -13.21
C LEU A 191 3.74 -15.08 -11.78
N ARG A 192 2.77 -15.89 -11.35
CA ARG A 192 2.74 -16.56 -10.03
C ARG A 192 3.65 -17.78 -9.98
N GLY A 193 3.82 -18.48 -11.10
CA GLY A 193 4.70 -19.65 -11.22
C GLY A 193 6.18 -19.31 -11.42
N SER A 194 6.53 -18.03 -11.48
CA SER A 194 7.91 -17.54 -11.59
C SER A 194 8.76 -17.91 -10.37
N GLU A 195 10.08 -18.05 -10.56
CA GLU A 195 11.05 -18.24 -9.47
C GLU A 195 11.02 -17.08 -8.45
N ASP A 196 10.78 -15.85 -8.93
CA ASP A 196 10.51 -14.71 -8.05
C ASP A 196 9.08 -14.79 -7.53
N ARG A 197 8.91 -15.35 -6.33
CA ARG A 197 7.62 -15.47 -5.62
C ARG A 197 6.92 -14.12 -5.39
N LEU A 198 7.64 -12.99 -5.46
CA LEU A 198 7.08 -11.66 -5.32
C LEU A 198 6.72 -11.02 -6.66
N LEU A 199 6.97 -11.66 -7.80
CA LEU A 199 6.74 -11.07 -9.12
C LEU A 199 5.27 -10.68 -9.34
N TRP A 200 4.33 -11.54 -8.94
CA TRP A 200 2.91 -11.22 -9.04
C TRP A 200 2.51 -10.05 -8.15
N PHE A 201 2.98 -10.03 -6.90
CA PHE A 201 2.81 -8.88 -6.00
C PHE A 201 3.36 -7.59 -6.62
N LYS A 202 4.60 -7.61 -7.12
CA LYS A 202 5.25 -6.47 -7.79
C LYS A 202 4.45 -6.02 -9.02
N SER A 203 3.91 -6.95 -9.81
CA SER A 203 3.08 -6.65 -10.98
C SER A 203 1.81 -5.87 -10.61
N LEU A 204 1.12 -6.30 -9.56
CA LEU A 204 -0.06 -5.60 -9.04
C LEU A 204 0.33 -4.23 -8.45
N LEU A 205 1.39 -4.17 -7.65
CA LEU A 205 1.88 -2.93 -7.02
C LEU A 205 2.29 -1.88 -8.06
N TYR A 206 3.08 -2.27 -9.05
CA TYR A 206 3.62 -1.38 -10.09
C TYR A 206 2.57 -0.89 -11.08
N THR A 207 1.44 -1.60 -11.17
CA THR A 207 0.28 -1.15 -11.96
C THR A 207 -0.78 -0.44 -11.14
N GLY A 208 -0.51 -0.16 -9.86
CA GLY A 208 -1.41 0.58 -8.98
C GLY A 208 -2.62 -0.22 -8.48
N GLN A 209 -2.64 -1.54 -8.66
CA GLN A 209 -3.66 -2.44 -8.13
C GLN A 209 -3.37 -2.76 -6.66
N PHE A 210 -3.36 -1.72 -5.82
CA PHE A 210 -2.90 -1.80 -4.43
C PHE A 210 -3.72 -2.77 -3.58
N GLY A 211 -5.05 -2.77 -3.70
CA GLY A 211 -5.90 -3.67 -2.93
C GLY A 211 -5.60 -5.15 -3.23
N PRO A 212 -5.65 -5.58 -4.50
CA PRO A 212 -5.24 -6.94 -4.89
C PRO A 212 -3.81 -7.28 -4.47
N ALA A 213 -2.87 -6.35 -4.58
CA ALA A 213 -1.47 -6.56 -4.19
C ALA A 213 -1.35 -6.90 -2.70
N LEU A 214 -2.02 -6.11 -1.84
CA LEU A 214 -2.02 -6.30 -0.40
C LEU A 214 -2.76 -7.59 0.00
N ALA A 215 -3.89 -7.87 -0.62
CA ALA A 215 -4.64 -9.12 -0.39
C ALA A 215 -3.77 -10.34 -0.71
N HIS A 216 -3.05 -10.31 -1.83
CA HIS A 216 -2.14 -11.39 -2.23
C HIS A 216 -1.01 -11.61 -1.21
N LEU A 217 -0.36 -10.55 -0.71
CA LEU A 217 0.65 -10.70 0.35
C LEU A 217 0.06 -11.26 1.65
N MET A 218 -1.14 -10.80 2.04
CA MET A 218 -1.77 -11.23 3.28
C MET A 218 -2.14 -12.71 3.28
N THR A 219 -2.63 -13.24 2.15
CA THR A 219 -3.25 -14.58 2.12
C THR A 219 -2.43 -15.64 1.41
N GLU A 220 -1.60 -15.28 0.44
CA GLU A 220 -0.97 -16.27 -0.45
C GLU A 220 0.54 -16.39 -0.28
N ILE A 221 1.21 -15.38 0.30
CA ILE A 221 2.66 -15.39 0.49
C ILE A 221 2.98 -15.45 1.99
N HIS A 222 3.25 -16.68 2.48
CA HIS A 222 3.60 -16.89 3.88
C HIS A 222 4.85 -16.11 4.30
N GLY A 223 4.77 -15.46 5.47
CA GLY A 223 5.87 -14.71 6.06
C GLY A 223 5.89 -13.22 5.72
N PHE A 224 4.99 -12.74 4.84
CA PHE A 224 4.94 -11.34 4.41
C PHE A 224 3.74 -10.55 4.95
N GLN A 225 3.02 -11.10 5.93
CA GLN A 225 1.84 -10.45 6.52
C GLN A 225 2.21 -9.12 7.21
N VAL A 226 3.38 -9.08 7.85
CA VAL A 226 3.87 -7.85 8.51
C VAL A 226 4.15 -6.78 7.47
N GLU A 227 4.85 -7.11 6.39
CA GLU A 227 5.13 -6.22 5.27
C GLU A 227 3.83 -5.71 4.64
N ALA A 228 2.83 -6.58 4.45
CA ALA A 228 1.54 -6.20 3.91
C ALA A 228 0.83 -5.15 4.77
N VAL A 229 0.86 -5.30 6.11
CA VAL A 229 0.31 -4.30 7.04
C VAL A 229 1.01 -2.95 6.87
N HIS A 230 2.35 -2.95 6.85
CA HIS A 230 3.13 -1.72 6.71
C HIS A 230 2.96 -1.06 5.34
N PHE A 231 2.89 -1.84 4.26
CA PHE A 231 2.56 -1.32 2.93
C PHE A 231 1.16 -0.70 2.93
N ALA A 232 0.16 -1.37 3.51
CA ALA A 232 -1.20 -0.84 3.58
C ALA A 232 -1.23 0.51 4.31
N ILE A 233 -0.56 0.62 5.46
CA ILE A 233 -0.44 1.85 6.24
C ILE A 233 0.29 2.95 5.46
N ALA A 234 1.41 2.63 4.79
CA ALA A 234 2.14 3.60 3.98
C ALA A 234 1.27 4.14 2.84
N LEU A 235 0.61 3.26 2.08
CA LEU A 235 -0.29 3.64 0.99
C LEU A 235 -1.51 4.44 1.50
N HIS A 236 -2.02 4.09 2.67
CA HIS A 236 -3.08 4.82 3.37
C HIS A 236 -2.65 6.25 3.72
N SER A 237 -1.47 6.40 4.36
CA SER A 237 -0.92 7.69 4.77
C SER A 237 -0.70 8.66 3.59
N HIS A 238 -0.35 8.11 2.42
CA HIS A 238 -0.21 8.87 1.17
C HIS A 238 -1.54 9.10 0.42
N LYS A 239 -2.68 8.65 0.97
CA LYS A 239 -4.02 8.78 0.36
C LYS A 239 -4.09 8.17 -1.04
N ILE A 240 -3.36 7.07 -1.25
CA ILE A 240 -3.33 6.35 -2.53
C ILE A 240 -3.97 4.97 -2.47
N LEU A 241 -4.23 4.46 -1.27
CA LEU A 241 -5.00 3.25 -1.06
C LEU A 241 -6.50 3.53 -1.20
N GLU A 242 -7.19 2.70 -1.97
CA GLU A 242 -8.65 2.63 -1.95
C GLU A 242 -9.08 1.57 -0.93
N GLU A 243 -9.91 1.99 0.02
CA GLU A 243 -10.33 1.17 1.15
C GLU A 243 -11.75 0.66 0.96
N ALA A 244 -11.96 -0.62 1.29
CA ALA A 244 -13.28 -1.22 1.39
C ALA A 244 -13.96 -0.75 2.69
N GLU A 245 -15.29 -0.88 2.76
CA GLU A 245 -16.02 -0.43 3.94
C GLU A 245 -15.76 -1.37 5.13
N PRO A 246 -15.84 -0.85 6.37
CA PRO A 246 -15.80 -1.69 7.56
C PRO A 246 -16.89 -2.78 7.50
N GLY A 247 -16.48 -4.05 7.62
CA GLY A 247 -17.38 -5.21 7.54
C GLY A 247 -17.33 -5.96 6.19
N ASP A 248 -16.71 -5.39 5.16
CA ASP A 248 -16.44 -6.10 3.92
C ASP A 248 -15.35 -7.17 4.08
N SER A 249 -15.26 -8.10 3.12
CA SER A 249 -14.14 -9.05 3.02
C SER A 249 -12.80 -8.32 2.85
N LEU A 250 -11.68 -9.07 2.96
CA LEU A 250 -10.33 -8.50 2.81
C LEU A 250 -10.19 -7.63 1.55
N LEU A 251 -10.77 -8.11 0.45
CA LEU A 251 -10.79 -7.45 -0.84
C LEU A 251 -12.24 -7.39 -1.32
N LYS A 252 -12.69 -6.21 -1.77
CA LYS A 252 -13.98 -6.02 -2.43
C LYS A 252 -13.84 -4.95 -3.51
N ASP A 253 -14.22 -5.28 -4.73
CA ASP A 253 -14.16 -4.38 -5.90
C ASP A 253 -12.78 -3.70 -6.08
N GLY A 254 -11.69 -4.44 -5.80
CA GLY A 254 -10.32 -3.93 -5.89
C GLY A 254 -9.86 -3.07 -4.70
N LYS A 255 -10.73 -2.85 -3.70
CA LYS A 255 -10.45 -2.09 -2.49
C LYS A 255 -10.16 -3.02 -1.32
N VAL A 256 -9.21 -2.65 -0.47
CA VAL A 256 -8.79 -3.49 0.66
C VAL A 256 -9.43 -3.04 1.96
N ASN A 257 -9.83 -3.99 2.80
CA ASN A 257 -10.30 -3.69 4.15
C ASN A 257 -9.09 -3.44 5.09
N LEU A 258 -8.61 -2.20 5.13
CA LEU A 258 -7.49 -1.77 5.98
C LEU A 258 -7.77 -2.03 7.46
N THR A 259 -9.01 -1.79 7.90
CA THR A 259 -9.44 -2.06 9.28
C THR A 259 -9.18 -3.50 9.66
N MET A 260 -9.54 -4.45 8.78
CA MET A 260 -9.33 -5.86 9.04
C MET A 260 -7.84 -6.24 9.07
N ILE A 261 -7.03 -5.69 8.15
CA ILE A 261 -5.57 -5.92 8.13
C ILE A 261 -4.93 -5.46 9.44
N VAL A 262 -5.21 -4.22 9.86
CA VAL A 262 -4.64 -3.63 11.08
C VAL A 262 -5.16 -4.36 12.32
N HIS A 263 -6.46 -4.62 12.38
CA HIS A 263 -7.05 -5.33 13.52
C HIS A 263 -6.46 -6.74 13.66
N GLU A 264 -6.31 -7.49 12.57
CA GLU A 264 -5.72 -8.84 12.63
C GLU A 264 -4.25 -8.80 13.09
N TYR A 265 -3.49 -7.81 12.61
CA TYR A 265 -2.11 -7.61 13.05
C TYR A 265 -2.01 -7.26 14.53
N THR A 266 -2.86 -6.34 15.00
CA THR A 266 -2.84 -5.90 16.40
C THR A 266 -3.11 -7.04 17.37
N LYS A 267 -3.95 -8.04 17.02
CA LYS A 267 -4.16 -9.21 17.88
C LYS A 267 -2.85 -9.89 18.31
N TYR A 268 -1.86 -9.99 17.42
CA TYR A 268 -0.56 -10.57 17.77
C TYR A 268 0.25 -9.71 18.74
N LEU A 269 0.07 -8.39 18.69
CA LEU A 269 0.73 -7.44 19.59
C LEU A 269 0.07 -7.45 20.97
N THR A 270 -1.22 -7.77 21.07
CA THR A 270 -2.00 -7.58 22.30
C THR A 270 -1.63 -8.50 23.46
N THR A 271 -0.76 -9.48 23.25
CA THR A 271 -0.18 -10.30 24.32
C THR A 271 1.21 -9.83 24.76
N SER A 272 1.87 -9.00 23.95
CA SER A 272 3.30 -8.68 24.10
C SER A 272 3.56 -7.18 24.26
N ASP A 273 2.85 -6.34 23.50
CA ASP A 273 2.99 -4.87 23.50
C ASP A 273 1.64 -4.18 23.18
N PRO A 274 0.88 -3.74 24.20
CA PRO A 274 -0.38 -3.03 23.99
C PRO A 274 -0.19 -1.60 23.49
N LYS A 275 0.97 -0.97 23.73
CA LYS A 275 1.24 0.40 23.28
C LYS A 275 1.31 0.43 21.76
N ASP A 276 2.04 -0.52 21.18
CA ASP A 276 2.12 -0.66 19.73
C ASP A 276 0.75 -0.97 19.13
N ALA A 277 -0.03 -1.87 19.75
CA ALA A 277 -1.39 -2.17 19.27
C ALA A 277 -2.27 -0.91 19.18
N VAL A 278 -2.24 -0.04 20.19
CA VAL A 278 -2.94 1.25 20.18
C VAL A 278 -2.36 2.17 19.10
N ALA A 279 -1.03 2.20 18.96
CA ALA A 279 -0.33 3.02 17.97
C ALA A 279 -0.64 2.63 16.51
N TYR A 280 -0.97 1.37 16.24
CA TYR A 280 -1.46 0.93 14.93
C TYR A 280 -2.93 1.28 14.71
N LEU A 281 -3.79 1.11 15.72
CA LEU A 281 -5.22 1.38 15.59
C LEU A 281 -5.52 2.87 15.34
N GLN A 282 -4.74 3.78 15.93
CA GLN A 282 -4.88 5.23 15.68
C GLN A 282 -4.61 5.64 14.22
N LEU A 283 -3.97 4.78 13.42
CA LEU A 283 -3.68 5.04 12.00
C LEU A 283 -4.91 4.82 11.12
N LEU A 284 -6.00 4.27 11.66
CA LEU A 284 -7.27 4.10 10.95
C LEU A 284 -7.98 5.45 10.77
N ARG A 285 -8.48 5.70 9.56
CA ARG A 285 -9.10 6.97 9.17
C ARG A 285 -10.39 7.31 9.91
N ASN A 286 -11.17 6.28 10.21
CA ASN A 286 -12.52 6.43 10.71
C ASN A 286 -12.50 6.35 12.24
N ASP A 287 -12.72 7.51 12.88
CA ASP A 287 -12.71 7.64 14.33
C ASP A 287 -13.67 6.69 15.04
N LYS A 288 -14.82 6.41 14.44
CA LYS A 288 -15.79 5.46 14.99
C LYS A 288 -15.22 4.05 14.95
N VAL A 289 -14.71 3.63 13.79
CA VAL A 289 -14.12 2.28 13.61
C VAL A 289 -12.91 2.09 14.51
N MET A 290 -12.05 3.09 14.61
CA MET A 290 -10.89 3.09 15.49
C MET A 290 -11.34 2.95 16.96
N SER A 291 -12.32 3.75 17.39
CA SER A 291 -12.87 3.68 18.75
C SER A 291 -13.51 2.33 19.02
N ASP A 292 -14.26 1.77 18.07
CA ASP A 292 -14.88 0.44 18.17
C ASP A 292 -13.83 -0.67 18.30
N CYS A 293 -12.74 -0.60 17.51
CA CYS A 293 -11.62 -1.55 17.60
C CYS A 293 -10.87 -1.44 18.93
N LEU A 294 -10.59 -0.23 19.42
CA LEU A 294 -9.95 -0.03 20.73
C LEU A 294 -10.86 -0.45 21.88
N ALA A 295 -12.16 -0.15 21.80
CA ALA A 295 -13.12 -0.58 22.79
C ALA A 295 -13.20 -2.10 22.86
N LYS A 296 -13.27 -2.77 21.69
CA LYS A 296 -13.20 -4.23 21.63
C LYS A 296 -11.91 -4.76 22.22
N LEU A 297 -10.76 -4.17 21.87
CA LEU A 297 -9.47 -4.57 22.41
C LEU A 297 -9.42 -4.44 23.93
N ALA A 298 -9.91 -3.33 24.47
CA ALA A 298 -9.95 -3.10 25.90
C ALA A 298 -10.80 -4.14 26.63
N VAL A 299 -11.91 -4.59 26.05
CA VAL A 299 -12.79 -5.62 26.64
C VAL A 299 -12.21 -7.03 26.54
N ASP A 300 -11.45 -7.33 25.49
CA ASP A 300 -10.96 -8.68 25.19
C ASP A 300 -9.52 -8.94 25.66
N SER A 301 -8.80 -7.90 26.06
CA SER A 301 -7.38 -8.00 26.44
C SER A 301 -7.19 -8.23 27.94
N SER A 302 -6.26 -9.13 28.29
CA SER A 302 -5.72 -9.24 29.65
C SER A 302 -4.93 -8.00 30.09
N LEU A 303 -4.64 -7.08 29.16
CA LEU A 303 -3.82 -5.89 29.38
C LEU A 303 -4.68 -4.64 29.67
N GLN A 304 -5.91 -4.81 30.17
CA GLN A 304 -6.78 -3.71 30.60
C GLN A 304 -6.09 -2.70 31.51
N GLN A 305 -5.27 -3.20 32.44
CA GLN A 305 -4.49 -2.37 33.35
C GLN A 305 -3.40 -1.56 32.66
N GLU A 306 -2.93 -1.96 31.48
CA GLU A 306 -1.94 -1.20 30.71
C GLU A 306 -2.62 -0.19 29.78
N LEU A 307 -3.74 -0.57 29.18
CA LEU A 307 -4.53 0.30 28.30
C LEU A 307 -5.20 1.44 29.08
N PHE A 308 -5.85 1.09 30.19
CA PHE A 308 -6.60 1.98 31.08
C PHE A 308 -6.28 1.64 32.55
N PRO A 309 -5.11 2.03 33.07
CA PRO A 309 -4.71 1.71 34.43
C PRO A 309 -5.63 2.38 35.46
N VAL A 310 -6.13 1.57 36.39
CA VAL A 310 -6.88 2.04 37.55
C VAL A 310 -6.11 1.63 38.80
N GLY A 311 -5.67 2.62 39.58
CA GLY A 311 -4.93 2.41 40.81
C GLY A 311 -5.75 1.67 41.86
N LYS A 312 -5.07 1.12 42.87
CA LYS A 312 -5.72 0.40 44.00
C LYS A 312 -6.76 1.24 44.73
N ASN A 313 -6.62 2.56 44.70
CA ASN A 313 -7.50 3.54 45.33
C ASN A 313 -8.52 4.15 44.35
N GLY A 314 -8.69 3.57 43.15
CA GLY A 314 -9.60 4.10 42.14
C GLY A 314 -9.03 5.22 41.27
N GLN A 315 -7.91 5.86 41.64
CA GLN A 315 -7.25 6.89 40.83
C GLN A 315 -6.73 6.32 39.51
N ALA A 316 -7.11 6.90 38.37
CA ALA A 316 -6.49 6.53 37.09
C ALA A 316 -5.03 6.95 37.07
N ARG A 317 -4.23 6.20 36.31
CA ARG A 317 -2.89 6.64 35.89
C ARG A 317 -2.94 6.92 34.40
N GLU A 318 -1.97 7.67 33.89
CA GLU A 318 -1.85 7.87 32.45
C GLU A 318 -1.58 6.52 31.76
N GLY A 319 -2.61 5.98 31.12
CA GLY A 319 -2.55 4.73 30.37
C GLY A 319 -2.02 4.91 28.95
N CYS A 320 -1.74 3.79 28.28
CA CYS A 320 -1.26 3.82 26.90
C CYS A 320 -2.22 4.55 25.95
N VAL A 321 -3.52 4.40 26.19
CA VAL A 321 -4.57 5.05 25.39
C VAL A 321 -4.65 6.55 25.67
N ALA A 322 -4.58 6.96 26.94
CA ALA A 322 -4.59 8.37 27.32
C ALA A 322 -3.34 9.11 26.80
N ALA A 323 -2.16 8.50 26.94
CA ALA A 323 -0.91 9.07 26.46
C ALA A 323 -0.88 9.30 24.94
N LEU A 324 -1.51 8.41 24.16
CA LEU A 324 -1.52 8.50 22.69
C LEU A 324 -2.70 9.31 22.13
N LEU A 325 -3.88 9.24 22.76
CA LEU A 325 -5.13 9.77 22.20
C LEU A 325 -5.74 10.93 22.99
N GLY A 326 -5.16 11.29 24.14
CA GLY A 326 -5.61 12.39 25.00
C GLY A 326 -7.10 12.28 25.35
N ALA A 327 -7.85 13.37 25.13
CA ALA A 327 -9.29 13.49 25.42
C ALA A 327 -10.16 12.36 24.83
N ARG A 328 -9.72 11.72 23.74
CA ARG A 328 -10.46 10.62 23.11
C ARG A 328 -10.44 9.35 23.94
N ALA A 329 -9.50 9.20 24.87
CA ALA A 329 -9.43 8.05 25.76
C ALA A 329 -10.70 7.91 26.61
N LEU A 330 -11.30 9.03 27.03
CA LEU A 330 -12.56 9.05 27.78
C LEU A 330 -13.70 8.39 27.00
N THR A 331 -13.91 8.81 25.76
CA THR A 331 -15.02 8.28 24.94
C THR A 331 -14.81 6.82 24.58
N ILE A 332 -13.56 6.39 24.39
CA ILE A 332 -13.20 4.99 24.14
C ILE A 332 -13.43 4.15 25.40
N ALA A 333 -13.02 4.61 26.58
CA ALA A 333 -13.25 3.90 27.84
C ALA A 333 -14.74 3.70 28.13
N ALA A 334 -15.55 4.74 27.92
CA ALA A 334 -17.00 4.67 28.06
C ALA A 334 -17.63 3.66 27.08
N ALA A 335 -17.27 3.73 25.79
CA ALA A 335 -17.75 2.79 24.78
C ALA A 335 -17.32 1.34 25.07
N ALA A 336 -16.12 1.15 25.63
CA ALA A 336 -15.63 -0.15 26.06
C ALA A 336 -16.43 -0.70 27.25
N ALA A 337 -16.78 0.15 28.22
CA ALA A 337 -17.62 -0.24 29.35
C ALA A 337 -19.03 -0.66 28.90
N ASP A 338 -19.67 0.10 28.00
CA ASP A 338 -20.95 -0.26 27.40
C ASP A 338 -20.86 -1.61 26.66
N ARG A 339 -19.79 -1.80 25.88
CA ARG A 339 -19.56 -3.06 25.16
C ARG A 339 -19.35 -4.25 26.11
N ALA A 340 -18.59 -4.07 27.20
CA ALA A 340 -18.39 -5.10 28.21
C ALA A 340 -19.71 -5.46 28.90
N HIS A 341 -20.56 -4.47 29.17
CA HIS A 341 -21.90 -4.68 29.68
C HIS A 341 -22.74 -5.54 28.73
N ASP A 342 -22.78 -5.19 27.44
CA ASP A 342 -23.54 -5.93 26.42
C ASP A 342 -23.06 -7.39 26.27
N GLN A 343 -21.78 -7.64 26.55
CA GLN A 343 -21.18 -8.99 26.53
C GLN A 343 -21.31 -9.75 27.86
N GLY A 344 -21.86 -9.14 28.92
CA GLY A 344 -21.95 -9.73 30.26
C GLY A 344 -20.59 -9.82 31.00
N LYS A 345 -19.58 -9.09 30.53
CA LYS A 345 -18.23 -9.00 31.12
C LYS A 345 -18.20 -7.92 32.21
N TYR A 346 -18.86 -8.21 33.33
CA TYR A 346 -19.05 -7.22 34.41
C TYR A 346 -17.75 -6.73 35.09
N PRO A 347 -16.73 -7.59 35.35
CA PRO A 347 -15.47 -7.12 35.93
C PRO A 347 -14.76 -6.08 35.06
N GLU A 348 -14.69 -6.37 33.75
CA GLU A 348 -14.10 -5.51 32.74
C GLU A 348 -14.88 -4.19 32.60
N MET A 349 -16.21 -4.28 32.59
CA MET A 349 -17.09 -3.11 32.55
C MET A 349 -16.83 -2.15 33.70
N VAL A 350 -16.76 -2.66 34.94
CA VAL A 350 -16.51 -1.85 36.14
C VAL A 350 -15.15 -1.16 36.06
N HIS A 351 -14.12 -1.91 35.67
CA HIS A 351 -12.77 -1.36 35.50
C HIS A 351 -12.74 -0.20 34.49
N LEU A 352 -13.35 -0.41 33.32
CA LEU A 352 -13.39 0.58 32.24
C LEU A 352 -14.25 1.81 32.59
N ALA A 353 -15.35 1.60 33.31
CA ALA A 353 -16.19 2.70 33.80
C ALA A 353 -15.47 3.57 34.83
N LEU A 354 -14.71 2.96 35.76
CA LEU A 354 -13.88 3.70 36.71
C LEU A 354 -12.79 4.50 35.98
N ALA A 355 -12.12 3.89 35.00
CA ALA A 355 -11.14 4.60 34.18
C ALA A 355 -11.76 5.81 33.45
N ALA A 356 -12.98 5.67 32.91
CA ALA A 356 -13.69 6.78 32.26
C ALA A 356 -14.03 7.92 33.24
N VAL A 357 -14.51 7.60 34.46
CA VAL A 357 -14.79 8.62 35.48
C VAL A 357 -13.53 9.41 35.83
N GLU A 358 -12.40 8.74 36.03
CA GLU A 358 -11.16 9.43 36.38
C GLU A 358 -10.59 10.27 35.24
N LEU A 359 -10.62 9.75 34.01
CA LEU A 359 -10.25 10.53 32.82
C LEU A 359 -11.10 11.80 32.70
N SER A 360 -12.40 11.73 33.03
CA SER A 360 -13.28 12.90 33.00
C SER A 360 -12.87 13.99 34.00
N LYS A 361 -12.39 13.61 35.20
CA LYS A 361 -11.90 14.54 36.22
C LYS A 361 -10.61 15.24 35.78
N GLU A 362 -9.74 14.56 35.07
CA GLU A 362 -8.49 15.14 34.53
C GLU A 362 -8.80 16.16 33.42
N PHE A 363 -9.70 15.84 32.48
CA PHE A 363 -10.06 16.77 31.41
C PHE A 363 -10.84 18.00 31.90
N ASP A 364 -11.69 17.86 32.93
CA ASP A 364 -12.39 19.00 33.55
C ASP A 364 -11.43 20.00 34.23
N ARG A 365 -10.20 19.59 34.57
CA ARG A 365 -9.16 20.51 35.09
C ARG A 365 -8.47 21.31 34.00
N GLU A 366 -8.39 20.77 32.78
CA GLU A 366 -7.72 21.41 31.64
C GLU A 366 -8.67 22.28 30.79
N ASP A 367 -9.96 21.92 30.68
CA ASP A 367 -10.92 22.63 29.84
C ASP A 367 -12.08 23.21 30.68
N ARG A 368 -12.13 24.54 30.86
CA ARG A 368 -13.23 25.24 31.56
C ARG A 368 -14.50 25.31 30.70
N GLN A 369 -14.95 24.19 30.13
CA GLN A 369 -16.19 24.13 29.36
C GLN A 369 -17.14 23.05 29.92
N ARG A 370 -17.71 23.40 31.07
CA ARG A 370 -18.51 22.63 32.06
C ARG A 370 -19.73 21.81 31.57
N ASP A 371 -20.11 21.81 30.30
CA ASP A 371 -21.48 21.41 29.94
C ASP A 371 -21.62 20.02 29.31
N ARG A 372 -20.55 19.44 28.74
CA ARG A 372 -20.63 18.11 28.10
C ARG A 372 -20.09 16.98 28.97
N THR A 373 -19.06 17.24 29.78
CA THR A 373 -18.45 16.25 30.69
C THR A 373 -19.38 15.91 31.84
N THR A 374 -19.99 16.91 32.49
CA THR A 374 -20.94 16.73 33.60
C THR A 374 -22.12 15.83 33.21
N VAL A 375 -22.73 16.07 32.05
CA VAL A 375 -23.84 15.26 31.52
C VAL A 375 -23.40 13.81 31.23
N TYR A 376 -22.14 13.62 30.83
CA TYR A 376 -21.58 12.29 30.56
C TYR A 376 -21.27 11.53 31.84
N VAL A 377 -20.68 12.20 32.83
CA VAL A 377 -20.38 11.64 34.17
C VAL A 377 -21.67 11.30 34.90
N GLU A 378 -22.68 12.18 34.89
CA GLU A 378 -24.00 11.87 35.44
C GLU A 378 -24.64 10.66 34.75
N ARG A 379 -24.54 10.56 33.42
CA ARG A 379 -25.02 9.37 32.69
C ARG A 379 -24.27 8.10 33.04
N ILE A 380 -22.94 8.16 33.17
CA ILE A 380 -22.12 7.03 33.60
C ILE A 380 -22.46 6.64 35.04
N LEU A 381 -22.61 7.59 35.96
CA LEU A 381 -22.97 7.33 37.35
C LEU A 381 -24.38 6.75 37.49
N VAL A 382 -25.36 7.30 36.77
CA VAL A 382 -26.72 6.74 36.71
C VAL A 382 -26.68 5.32 36.13
N ARG A 383 -25.90 5.11 35.06
CA ARG A 383 -25.77 3.79 34.42
C ARG A 383 -25.05 2.79 35.32
N VAL A 384 -23.96 3.18 35.96
CA VAL A 384 -23.23 2.38 36.96
C VAL A 384 -24.15 2.04 38.12
N ASN A 385 -24.94 3.00 38.62
CA ASN A 385 -25.90 2.78 39.70
C ASN A 385 -27.05 1.83 39.32
N ASP A 386 -27.62 1.98 38.13
CA ASP A 386 -28.66 1.09 37.60
C ASP A 386 -28.12 -0.34 37.38
N LEU A 387 -26.88 -0.45 36.91
CA LEU A 387 -26.21 -1.73 36.66
C LEU A 387 -25.76 -2.42 37.95
N LEU A 388 -25.30 -1.66 38.94
CA LEU A 388 -25.06 -2.13 40.31
C LEU A 388 -26.35 -2.66 40.94
N ALA A 389 -27.46 -1.93 40.79
CA ALA A 389 -28.76 -2.39 41.24
C ALA A 389 -29.21 -3.67 40.51
N GLY A 390 -28.80 -3.87 39.26
CA GLY A 390 -28.99 -5.10 38.50
C GLY A 390 -28.13 -6.28 38.98
N VAL A 391 -26.82 -6.07 39.16
CA VAL A 391 -25.88 -7.10 39.67
C VAL A 391 -26.23 -7.52 41.10
N LEU A 392 -26.68 -6.58 41.94
CA LEU A 392 -27.17 -6.87 43.29
C LEU A 392 -28.45 -7.72 43.31
N ARG A 393 -29.19 -7.81 42.19
CA ARG A 393 -30.39 -8.65 42.03
C ARG A 393 -30.08 -10.07 41.52
N VAL A 394 -28.89 -10.34 40.99
CA VAL A 394 -28.51 -11.66 40.47
C VAL A 394 -27.84 -12.50 41.55
N SER A 395 -28.42 -13.67 41.83
CA SER A 395 -27.98 -14.62 42.87
C SER A 395 -26.74 -15.42 42.43
N SER A 396 -25.56 -14.81 42.39
CA SER A 396 -24.28 -15.51 42.12
C SER A 396 -23.46 -15.72 43.40
N PRO A 397 -22.78 -16.88 43.57
CA PRO A 397 -22.00 -17.18 44.77
C PRO A 397 -20.75 -16.31 44.98
N ASN A 398 -20.29 -15.55 43.97
CA ASN A 398 -19.16 -14.62 44.11
C ASN A 398 -19.56 -13.23 44.66
N ARG A 399 -20.79 -13.06 45.18
CA ARG A 399 -21.37 -11.78 45.60
C ARG A 399 -20.52 -10.94 46.57
N PHE A 400 -19.78 -11.57 47.48
CA PHE A 400 -19.15 -10.87 48.59
C PHE A 400 -17.83 -10.18 48.23
N GLU A 401 -16.97 -10.84 47.44
CA GLU A 401 -15.70 -10.22 46.98
C GLU A 401 -15.95 -9.02 46.05
N TYR A 402 -17.00 -9.09 45.21
CA TYR A 402 -17.39 -8.00 44.32
C TYR A 402 -18.08 -6.85 45.05
N ARG A 403 -18.87 -7.14 46.09
CA ARG A 403 -19.61 -6.10 46.84
C ARG A 403 -18.66 -5.23 47.66
N ASP A 404 -17.72 -5.84 48.38
CA ASP A 404 -16.90 -5.09 49.34
C ASP A 404 -15.78 -4.31 48.63
N GLY A 405 -15.23 -4.83 47.53
CA GLY A 405 -14.26 -4.11 46.70
C GLY A 405 -14.86 -2.96 45.88
N LEU A 406 -16.15 -3.06 45.51
CA LEU A 406 -16.84 -2.07 44.67
C LEU A 406 -17.55 -0.99 45.50
N ALA A 407 -18.17 -1.38 46.63
CA ALA A 407 -18.80 -0.43 47.55
C ALA A 407 -17.78 0.50 48.21
N GLY A 408 -16.59 -0.02 48.58
CA GLY A 408 -15.49 0.83 49.08
C GLY A 408 -15.04 1.86 48.04
N LYS A 409 -14.79 1.41 46.81
CA LYS A 409 -14.31 2.28 45.72
C LYS A 409 -15.35 3.34 45.29
N ILE A 410 -16.64 3.00 45.32
CA ILE A 410 -17.72 3.95 45.01
C ILE A 410 -17.86 4.99 46.13
N ASN A 411 -17.77 4.57 47.38
CA ASN A 411 -17.89 5.47 48.52
C ASN A 411 -16.72 6.47 48.58
N ASP A 412 -15.52 6.03 48.20
CA ASP A 412 -14.34 6.90 48.10
C ASP A 412 -14.49 7.92 46.96
N VAL A 413 -15.01 7.51 45.79
CA VAL A 413 -15.31 8.42 44.68
C VAL A 413 -16.42 9.42 45.03
N PHE A 414 -17.41 9.02 45.83
CA PHE A 414 -18.50 9.90 46.31
C PHE A 414 -18.08 10.88 47.40
N MET A 415 -17.03 10.57 48.17
CA MET A 415 -16.51 11.45 49.22
C MET A 415 -15.48 12.46 48.70
N GLU A 416 -14.89 12.21 47.52
CA GLU A 416 -13.95 13.12 46.84
C GLU A 416 -14.61 14.08 45.83
N LEU A 417 -15.87 13.84 45.44
CA LEU A 417 -16.73 14.78 44.71
C LEU A 417 -17.43 15.73 45.68
#